data_AF-A0A1J5V9F6-F1
#
_entry.id   AF-A0A1J5V9F6-F1
#
_cell.length_a   1.000
_cell.length_b   1.000
_cell.length_c   1.000
_cell.angle_alpha   90.00
_cell.angle_beta   90.00
_cell.angle_gamma   90.00
#
_symmetry.space_group_name_H-M   'P 1'
#
loop_
_entity.id
_entity.type
_entity.pdbx_description
1 polymer ?
#
loop_
_entity_poly.entity_id
_entity_poly.type
_entity_poly.pdbx_seq_one_letter_code
_entity_poly.pdbx_strand_id
1 'polypeptide(L)'
;MAFTLVQGIVCTMSVLGQIKQWFGAGAAPALAEYPTEYERVELPVLKVTTAALSPGSDERLVIVTSTPAALAELQRFDGPLQMICPGARTVTWVPVKKPAIPVLDPNAGWVIPLTAEARKEIASLSATEGELELQTMHLAFILESVQ
;
A
#
# COMPACT_ATOMS: atom_id res chain seq x y z
N MET A 1 -36.92 41.19 31.36
CA MET A 1 -35.48 41.52 31.22
C MET A 1 -34.72 40.38 31.86
N ALA A 2 -34.40 39.34 31.09
CA ALA A 2 -33.19 39.17 30.26
C ALA A 2 -32.11 38.40 31.04
N PHE A 3 -32.21 37.06 30.95
CA PHE A 3 -31.13 36.12 31.24
C PHE A 3 -30.29 35.99 29.96
N THR A 4 -28.97 36.14 30.06
CA THR A 4 -28.05 35.73 29.00
C THR A 4 -26.85 35.02 29.64
N LEU A 5 -26.75 33.72 29.37
CA LEU A 5 -25.61 32.87 29.67
C LEU A 5 -24.95 32.56 28.31
N VAL A 6 -23.78 33.14 28.02
CA VAL A 6 -23.03 32.82 26.79
C VAL A 6 -21.96 31.79 27.15
N GLN A 7 -22.12 30.58 26.62
CA GLN A 7 -21.15 29.50 26.70
C GLN A 7 -19.92 29.84 25.84
N GLY A 8 -18.74 29.78 26.45
CA GLY A 8 -17.46 29.83 25.76
C GLY A 8 -17.22 28.54 24.97
N ILE A 9 -17.01 28.68 23.67
CA ILE A 9 -16.63 27.60 22.77
C ILE A 9 -15.15 27.25 23.04
N VAL A 10 -14.91 26.00 23.42
CA VAL A 10 -13.58 25.38 23.44
C VAL A 10 -13.15 25.13 21.99
N CYS A 11 -12.13 25.85 21.52
CA CYS A 11 -11.49 25.57 20.25
C CYS A 11 -10.58 24.33 20.38
N THR A 12 -11.10 23.14 20.12
CA THR A 12 -10.26 21.99 19.75
C THR A 12 -9.70 22.21 18.36
N MET A 13 -8.50 22.75 18.26
CA MET A 13 -7.75 22.84 17.01
C MET A 13 -7.27 21.43 16.64
N SER A 14 -8.07 20.73 15.84
CA SER A 14 -7.66 19.49 15.16
C SER A 14 -6.50 19.79 14.20
N VAL A 15 -5.32 19.31 14.58
CA VAL A 15 -4.07 19.32 13.79
C VAL A 15 -4.17 18.51 12.48
N LEU A 16 -5.29 17.83 12.23
CA LEU A 16 -5.54 17.01 11.04
C LEU A 16 -5.92 17.80 9.77
N GLY A 17 -6.09 19.13 9.84
CA GLY A 17 -6.46 19.95 8.68
C GLY A 17 -5.30 20.42 7.79
N GLN A 18 -4.04 20.37 8.27
CA GLN A 18 -2.92 21.09 7.63
C GLN A 18 -2.02 20.24 6.71
N ILE A 19 -2.26 18.94 6.55
CA ILE A 19 -1.38 18.08 5.73
C ILE A 19 -1.67 18.23 4.22
N LYS A 20 -2.83 18.79 3.83
CA LYS A 20 -3.20 18.97 2.41
C LYS A 20 -2.43 20.06 1.67
N GLN A 21 -1.63 20.88 2.34
CA GLN A 21 -0.94 22.03 1.73
C GLN A 21 0.54 21.77 1.37
N TRP A 22 1.10 20.61 1.72
CA TRP A 22 2.49 20.24 1.37
C TRP A 22 2.62 19.34 0.13
N PHE A 23 1.53 18.74 -0.35
CA PHE A 23 1.55 17.95 -1.59
C PHE A 23 1.01 18.81 -2.73
N GLY A 24 1.94 19.29 -3.56
CA GLY A 24 1.74 20.29 -4.61
C GLY A 24 0.62 19.98 -5.60
N ALA A 25 0.08 21.06 -6.14
CA ALA A 25 -0.94 21.12 -7.17
C ALA A 25 -0.41 20.69 -8.56
N GLY A 26 -0.09 19.41 -8.70
CA GLY A 26 -0.15 18.66 -9.96
C GLY A 26 -1.22 17.58 -9.78
N ALA A 27 -1.96 17.20 -10.81
CA ALA A 27 -3.07 16.23 -10.70
C ALA A 27 -2.63 14.97 -9.95
N ALA A 28 -2.95 14.89 -8.66
CA ALA A 28 -2.50 13.80 -7.80
C ALA A 28 -3.09 12.49 -8.32
N PRO A 29 -2.30 11.44 -8.49
CA PRO A 29 -2.86 10.13 -8.80
C PRO A 29 -3.88 9.77 -7.73
N ALA A 30 -5.01 9.21 -8.15
CA ALA A 30 -6.07 8.80 -7.22
C ALA A 30 -5.49 7.79 -6.22
N LEU A 31 -5.70 8.05 -4.92
CA LEU A 31 -5.37 7.08 -3.88
C LEU A 31 -6.28 5.86 -4.04
N ALA A 32 -5.76 4.66 -3.79
CA ALA A 32 -6.59 3.47 -3.75
C ALA A 32 -7.62 3.58 -2.61
N GLU A 33 -8.89 3.27 -2.89
CA GLU A 33 -9.91 3.14 -1.84
C GLU A 33 -9.61 1.88 -1.00
N TYR A 34 -9.74 2.00 0.32
CA TYR A 34 -9.50 0.88 1.23
C TYR A 34 -10.64 -0.14 1.12
N PRO A 35 -10.34 -1.44 0.96
CA PRO A 35 -11.35 -2.47 0.96
C PRO A 35 -11.93 -2.65 2.38
N THR A 36 -13.24 -2.88 2.48
CA THR A 36 -13.92 -3.15 3.75
C THR A 36 -13.63 -4.56 4.27
N GLU A 37 -13.34 -5.50 3.36
CA GLU A 37 -13.03 -6.90 3.65
C GLU A 37 -11.84 -7.35 2.81
N TYR A 38 -11.01 -8.23 3.37
CA TYR A 38 -9.86 -8.82 2.70
C TYR A 38 -9.61 -10.23 3.23
N GLU A 39 -9.15 -11.12 2.36
CA GLU A 39 -8.57 -12.39 2.78
C GLU A 39 -7.26 -12.09 3.51
N ARG A 40 -6.92 -12.86 4.56
CA ARG A 40 -5.68 -12.66 5.30
C ARG A 40 -4.80 -13.90 5.26
N VAL A 41 -3.53 -13.69 4.92
CA VAL A 41 -2.48 -14.72 4.93
C VAL A 41 -1.36 -14.28 5.85
N GLU A 42 -0.98 -15.17 6.77
CA GLU A 42 0.20 -14.99 7.61
C GLU A 42 1.43 -15.59 6.94
N LEU A 43 2.51 -14.82 6.92
CA LEU A 43 3.75 -15.14 6.25
C LEU A 43 4.90 -15.17 7.25
N PRO A 44 5.89 -16.04 7.02
CA PRO A 44 7.08 -16.09 7.88
C PRO A 44 8.05 -14.93 7.62
N VAL A 45 8.01 -14.32 6.43
CA VAL A 45 8.84 -13.19 6.02
C VAL A 45 7.98 -12.20 5.26
N LEU A 46 7.96 -10.95 5.73
CA LEU A 46 7.35 -9.83 5.00
C LEU A 46 8.11 -8.55 5.36
N LYS A 47 8.67 -7.90 4.34
CA LYS A 47 9.32 -6.60 4.48
C LYS A 47 9.00 -5.75 3.27
N VAL A 48 8.84 -4.46 3.49
CA VAL A 48 8.70 -3.49 2.40
C VAL A 48 9.77 -2.43 2.53
N THR A 49 10.51 -2.21 1.46
CA THR A 49 11.45 -1.11 1.31
C THR A 49 11.06 -0.24 0.13
N THR A 50 11.55 1.00 0.09
CA THR A 50 11.33 1.90 -1.04
C THR A 50 12.64 2.44 -1.55
N ALA A 51 12.81 2.50 -2.86
CA ALA A 51 13.94 3.15 -3.52
C ALA A 51 13.45 4.32 -4.38
N ALA A 52 14.20 5.42 -4.42
CA ALA A 52 13.91 6.52 -5.34
C ALA A 52 14.29 6.10 -6.76
N LEU A 53 13.38 6.26 -7.72
CA LEU A 53 13.64 5.92 -9.12
C LEU A 53 14.48 6.97 -9.84
N SER A 54 14.33 8.24 -9.44
CA SER A 54 15.07 9.35 -10.02
C SER A 54 15.43 10.37 -8.94
N PRO A 55 16.66 10.92 -8.96
CA PRO A 55 17.06 11.98 -8.03
C PRO A 55 16.12 13.19 -8.14
N GLY A 56 15.53 13.61 -7.03
CA GLY A 56 14.65 14.79 -6.96
C GLY A 56 13.22 14.57 -7.46
N SER A 57 12.84 13.33 -7.79
CA SER A 57 11.45 12.95 -8.06
C SER A 57 10.80 12.31 -6.83
N ASP A 58 9.48 12.46 -6.70
CA ASP A 58 8.67 11.73 -5.72
C ASP A 58 8.33 10.30 -6.17
N GLU A 59 8.78 9.88 -7.35
CA GLU A 59 8.63 8.52 -7.87
C GLU A 59 9.48 7.51 -7.07
N ARG A 60 8.81 6.48 -6.56
CA ARG A 60 9.43 5.44 -5.73
C ARG A 60 9.10 4.06 -6.26
N LEU A 61 10.12 3.21 -6.31
CA LEU A 61 9.98 1.76 -6.44
C LEU A 61 9.65 1.19 -5.06
N VAL A 62 8.53 0.47 -4.95
CA VAL A 62 8.18 -0.30 -3.75
C VAL A 62 8.72 -1.72 -3.93
N ILE A 63 9.49 -2.21 -2.96
CA ILE A 63 10.09 -3.53 -3.01
C ILE A 63 9.50 -4.36 -1.87
N VAL A 64 8.81 -5.44 -2.20
CA VAL A 64 8.21 -6.38 -1.25
C VAL A 64 9.09 -7.62 -1.16
N THR A 65 9.74 -7.82 -0.01
CA THR A 65 10.50 -9.02 0.28
C THR A 65 9.62 -10.02 1.02
N SER A 66 9.52 -11.24 0.50
CA SER A 66 8.75 -12.33 1.11
C SER A 66 9.19 -13.69 0.56
N THR A 67 8.39 -14.73 0.76
CA THR A 67 8.68 -16.09 0.28
C THR A 67 8.03 -16.36 -1.08
N PRO A 68 8.52 -17.36 -1.83
CA PRO A 68 7.84 -17.82 -3.05
C PRO A 68 6.38 -18.23 -2.83
N ALA A 69 6.06 -18.78 -1.65
CA ALA A 69 4.69 -19.11 -1.26
C ALA A 69 3.79 -17.87 -1.18
N ALA A 70 4.30 -16.72 -0.74
CA ALA A 70 3.53 -15.48 -0.72
C ALA A 70 3.12 -15.03 -2.13
N LEU A 71 4.03 -15.14 -3.11
CA LEU A 71 3.69 -14.85 -4.51
C LEU A 71 2.63 -15.84 -5.03
N ALA A 72 2.75 -17.12 -4.70
CA ALA A 72 1.76 -18.13 -5.08
C ALA A 72 0.36 -17.83 -4.49
N GLU A 73 0.28 -17.37 -3.23
CA GLU A 73 -0.99 -16.92 -2.64
C GLU A 73 -1.55 -15.71 -3.40
N LEU A 74 -0.73 -14.71 -3.69
CA LEU A 74 -1.17 -13.54 -4.48
C LEU A 74 -1.67 -13.91 -5.88
N GLN A 75 -1.09 -14.94 -6.51
CA GLN A 75 -1.51 -15.45 -7.81
C GLN A 75 -2.85 -16.20 -7.75
N ARG A 76 -3.25 -16.70 -6.58
CA ARG A 76 -4.50 -17.48 -6.39
C ARG A 76 -5.72 -16.61 -6.07
N PHE A 77 -5.52 -15.44 -5.48
CA PHE A 77 -6.61 -14.56 -5.04
C PHE A 77 -6.88 -13.43 -6.03
N ASP A 78 -8.12 -13.34 -6.51
CA ASP A 78 -8.57 -12.25 -7.38
C ASP A 78 -9.08 -11.00 -6.61
N GLY A 79 -9.31 -11.16 -5.31
CA GLY A 79 -9.84 -10.12 -4.41
C GLY A 79 -8.78 -9.38 -3.60
N PRO A 80 -9.19 -8.48 -2.68
CA PRO A 80 -8.27 -7.88 -1.73
C PRO A 80 -7.61 -8.93 -0.82
N LEU A 81 -6.28 -8.89 -0.75
CA LEU A 81 -5.47 -9.83 0.02
C LEU A 81 -4.56 -9.06 0.98
N GLN A 82 -4.63 -9.36 2.27
CA GLN A 82 -3.75 -8.82 3.29
C GLN A 82 -2.73 -9.87 3.72
N MET A 83 -1.47 -9.57 3.45
CA MET A 83 -0.32 -10.31 3.96
C MET A 83 0.15 -9.71 5.28
N ILE A 84 0.33 -10.55 6.28
CA ILE A 84 0.81 -10.17 7.60
C ILE A 84 2.03 -11.00 7.99
N CYS A 85 2.92 -10.42 8.79
CA CYS A 85 4.03 -11.12 9.43
C CYS A 85 4.23 -10.49 10.81
N PRO A 86 4.34 -11.27 11.89
CA PRO A 86 4.60 -10.74 13.22
C PRO A 86 5.80 -9.77 13.23
N GLY A 87 5.60 -8.56 13.77
CA GLY A 87 6.63 -7.53 13.85
C GLY A 87 6.89 -6.72 12.57
N ALA A 88 6.22 -7.04 11.46
CA ALA A 88 6.31 -6.30 10.21
C ALA A 88 5.09 -5.40 9.96
N ARG A 89 5.23 -4.44 9.04
CA ARG A 89 4.08 -3.73 8.48
C ARG A 89 3.30 -4.68 7.57
N THR A 90 1.98 -4.65 7.69
CA THR A 90 1.08 -5.39 6.80
C THR A 90 1.17 -4.88 5.37
N VAL A 91 0.90 -5.75 4.40
CA VAL A 91 0.82 -5.41 2.98
C VAL A 91 -0.54 -5.85 2.46
N THR A 92 -1.33 -4.90 1.98
CA THR A 92 -2.69 -5.12 1.49
C THR A 92 -2.73 -4.87 0.00
N TRP A 93 -2.95 -5.92 -0.78
CA TRP A 93 -3.13 -5.90 -2.23
C TRP A 93 -4.58 -5.58 -2.54
N VAL A 94 -4.83 -4.52 -3.31
CA VAL A 94 -6.20 -4.03 -3.56
C VAL A 94 -6.48 -3.99 -5.06
N PRO A 95 -7.42 -4.80 -5.56
CA PRO A 95 -7.88 -4.67 -6.92
C PRO A 95 -8.46 -3.28 -7.23
N VAL A 96 -7.90 -2.61 -8.23
CA VAL A 96 -8.37 -1.30 -8.69
C VAL A 96 -8.65 -1.31 -10.20
N LYS A 97 -9.53 -0.42 -10.63
CA LYS A 97 -9.87 -0.24 -12.06
C LYS A 97 -8.91 0.69 -12.80
N LYS A 98 -8.25 1.60 -12.07
CA LYS A 98 -7.35 2.61 -12.62
C LYS A 98 -6.01 2.55 -11.89
N PRO A 99 -4.89 2.85 -12.55
CA PRO A 99 -3.60 2.97 -11.89
C PRO A 99 -3.67 3.94 -10.71
N ALA A 100 -3.07 3.53 -9.60
CA ALA A 100 -2.93 4.29 -8.37
C ALA A 100 -1.54 4.02 -7.80
N ILE A 101 -1.04 4.92 -6.95
CA ILE A 101 0.26 4.73 -6.30
C ILE A 101 0.11 3.90 -5.02
N PRO A 102 1.11 3.06 -4.67
CA PRO A 102 1.17 2.45 -3.35
C PRO A 102 1.25 3.52 -2.25
N VAL A 103 0.60 3.26 -1.12
CA VAL A 103 0.53 4.19 0.02
C VAL A 103 0.88 3.44 1.30
N LEU A 104 1.66 4.08 2.17
CA LEU A 104 1.88 3.60 3.53
C LEU A 104 0.87 4.26 4.47
N ASP A 105 -0.12 3.50 4.93
CA ASP A 105 -1.08 3.91 5.94
C ASP A 105 -0.59 3.56 7.36
N PRO A 106 -0.72 4.46 8.35
CA PRO A 106 -0.31 4.19 9.72
C PRO A 106 -1.00 2.98 10.38
N ASN A 107 -2.25 2.70 9.99
CA ASN A 107 -3.10 1.67 10.59
C ASN A 107 -3.18 0.40 9.75
N ALA A 108 -3.27 0.54 8.43
CA ALA A 108 -3.45 -0.57 7.50
C ALA A 108 -2.13 -1.10 6.89
N GLY A 109 -1.00 -0.42 7.16
CA GLY A 109 0.29 -0.74 6.57
C GLY A 109 0.36 -0.29 5.11
N TRP A 110 1.11 -1.03 4.28
CA TRP A 110 1.19 -0.75 2.85
C TRP A 110 -0.09 -1.16 2.15
N VAL A 111 -0.65 -0.27 1.35
CA VAL A 111 -1.74 -0.55 0.42
C VAL A 111 -1.20 -0.47 -0.99
N ILE A 112 -1.23 -1.60 -1.69
CA ILE A 112 -0.68 -1.75 -3.05
C ILE A 112 -1.84 -1.96 -4.02
N PRO A 113 -2.17 -0.97 -4.86
CA PRO A 113 -3.20 -1.10 -5.87
C PRO A 113 -2.74 -2.01 -7.01
N LEU A 114 -3.59 -2.95 -7.40
CA LEU A 114 -3.36 -3.85 -8.52
C LEU A 114 -4.40 -3.61 -9.62
N THR A 115 -3.94 -3.15 -10.79
CA THR A 115 -4.77 -3.14 -12.00
C THR A 115 -4.94 -4.56 -12.56
N ALA A 116 -5.81 -4.70 -13.56
CA ALA A 116 -5.94 -5.96 -14.29
C ALA A 116 -4.65 -6.33 -15.05
N GLU A 117 -3.91 -5.34 -15.59
CA GLU A 117 -2.63 -5.61 -16.24
C GLU A 117 -1.58 -6.11 -15.23
N ALA A 118 -1.45 -5.46 -14.08
CA ALA A 118 -0.52 -5.86 -13.03
C ALA A 118 -0.81 -7.26 -12.49
N ARG A 119 -2.09 -7.60 -12.28
CA ARG A 119 -2.49 -8.98 -11.90
C ARG A 119 -2.08 -10.00 -12.95
N LYS A 120 -2.28 -9.69 -14.23
CA LYS A 120 -1.91 -10.60 -15.33
C LYS A 120 -0.39 -10.80 -15.40
N GLU A 121 0.38 -9.75 -15.18
CA GLU A 121 1.83 -9.83 -15.07
C GLU A 121 2.24 -10.70 -13.88
N ILE A 122 1.72 -10.44 -12.69
CA ILE A 122 1.96 -11.22 -11.47
C ILE A 122 1.65 -12.70 -11.67
N ALA A 123 0.54 -13.02 -12.33
CA ALA A 123 0.13 -14.39 -12.65
C ALA A 123 1.10 -15.12 -13.60
N SER A 124 1.93 -14.39 -14.33
CA SER A 124 2.94 -14.96 -15.24
C SER A 124 4.32 -15.12 -14.61
N LEU A 125 4.55 -14.54 -13.42
CA LEU A 125 5.83 -14.62 -12.73
C LEU A 125 6.10 -16.02 -12.16
N SER A 126 7.36 -16.44 -12.20
CA SER A 126 7.79 -17.68 -11.53
C SER A 126 7.83 -17.47 -10.01
N ALA A 127 7.06 -18.27 -9.27
CA ALA A 127 7.10 -18.33 -7.81
C ALA A 127 8.31 -19.15 -7.32
N THR A 128 9.51 -18.69 -7.68
CA THR A 128 10.82 -19.23 -7.28
C THR A 128 11.65 -18.12 -6.66
N GLU A 129 12.69 -18.45 -5.91
CA GLU A 129 13.58 -17.44 -5.33
C GLU A 129 14.20 -16.52 -6.40
N GLY A 130 14.42 -15.26 -6.02
CA GLY A 130 15.03 -14.25 -6.89
C GLY A 130 14.38 -12.88 -6.79
N GLU A 131 14.85 -11.97 -7.63
CA GLU A 131 14.36 -10.60 -7.74
C GLU A 131 13.47 -10.47 -8.99
N LEU A 132 12.29 -9.88 -8.85
CA LEU A 132 11.31 -9.73 -9.92
C LEU A 132 10.76 -8.31 -9.92
N GLU A 133 10.99 -7.54 -10.98
CA GLU A 133 10.43 -6.19 -11.12
C GLU A 133 9.27 -6.19 -12.12
N LEU A 134 8.13 -5.61 -11.72
CA LEU A 134 6.97 -5.47 -12.59
C LEU A 134 7.21 -4.33 -13.58
N GLN A 135 6.81 -4.57 -14.82
CA GLN A 135 6.82 -3.57 -15.89
C GLN A 135 5.57 -2.72 -15.89
N THR A 136 4.47 -3.22 -15.31
CA THR A 136 3.17 -2.52 -15.28
C THR A 136 3.05 -1.49 -14.16
N MET A 137 3.92 -1.51 -13.15
CA MET A 137 3.94 -0.56 -12.05
C MET A 137 5.30 -0.52 -11.35
N HIS A 138 5.57 0.53 -10.57
CA HIS A 138 6.78 0.65 -9.76
C HIS A 138 6.75 -0.25 -8.51
N LEU A 139 6.76 -1.56 -8.75
CA LEU A 139 6.78 -2.61 -7.74
C LEU A 139 7.81 -3.66 -8.11
N ALA A 140 8.57 -4.12 -7.12
CA ALA A 140 9.41 -5.29 -7.24
C ALA A 140 9.16 -6.28 -6.09
N PHE A 141 9.44 -7.54 -6.35
CA PHE A 141 9.48 -8.62 -5.37
C PHE A 141 10.91 -9.09 -5.17
N ILE A 142 11.26 -9.39 -3.93
CA ILE A 142 12.42 -10.21 -3.59
C ILE A 142 11.89 -11.47 -2.91
N LEU A 143 12.10 -12.62 -3.53
CA LEU A 143 11.61 -13.90 -3.05
C LEU A 143 12.78 -14.69 -2.45
N GLU A 144 12.68 -14.99 -1.15
CA GLU A 144 13.71 -15.68 -0.37
C GLU A 144 13.12 -16.81 0.48
N SER A 145 13.86 -17.90 0.67
CA SER A 145 13.50 -18.97 1.61
C SER A 145 13.73 -18.55 3.05
N VAL A 146 12.89 -19.08 3.93
CA VAL A 146 13.10 -18.98 5.38
C VAL A 146 14.20 -19.96 5.76
N GLN A 147 15.32 -19.44 6.27
CA GLN A 147 16.40 -20.26 6.84
C GLN A 147 16.12 -20.66 8.28
#